data_AF-X8E871-F1
#
_entry.id   AF-X8E871-F1
#
_cell.length_a   1.000
_cell.length_b   1.000
_cell.length_c   1.000
_cell.angle_alpha   90.00
_cell.angle_beta   90.00
_cell.angle_gamma   90.00
#
_symmetry.space_group_name_H-M   'P 1'
#
loop_
_entity.id
_entity.type
_entity.pdbx_description
1 polymer ?
#
loop_
_entity_poly.entity_id
_entity_poly.type
_entity_poly.pdbx_seq_one_letter_code
_entity_poly.pdbx_strand_id
1 'polypeptide(L)'
;MFVGAKDRDLSVELFGLSLPSPVFMAPIGVIGICAQDGHGDLATARAAARTGVPMMVSTLTVDPLEQVAAEFGDTRVSFSCIHRRIGNWPPALCIAPKPRATRASW
;
A
#
# COMPACT_ATOMS: atom_id res chain seq x y z
N MET A 1 -22.20 -28.07 4.92
CA MET A 1 -22.92 -27.61 6.14
C MET A 1 -22.54 -28.55 7.28
N PHE A 2 -22.45 -28.10 8.55
CA PHE A 2 -21.93 -28.89 9.71
C PHE A 2 -20.40 -29.11 9.79
N VAL A 3 -19.58 -28.11 9.44
CA VAL A 3 -18.10 -28.26 9.42
C VAL A 3 -17.43 -27.95 10.78
N GLY A 4 -18.19 -27.52 11.80
CA GLY A 4 -17.63 -27.32 13.16
C GLY A 4 -16.55 -26.24 13.31
N ALA A 5 -16.41 -25.32 12.35
CA ALA A 5 -15.39 -24.26 12.38
C ALA A 5 -15.75 -23.13 13.35
N LYS A 6 -15.59 -23.38 14.66
CA LYS A 6 -15.86 -22.43 15.74
C LYS A 6 -14.84 -21.29 15.79
N ASP A 7 -13.56 -21.63 15.67
CA ASP A 7 -12.45 -20.69 15.66
C ASP A 7 -11.88 -20.60 14.24
N ARG A 8 -11.58 -19.38 13.79
CA ARG A 8 -11.07 -19.10 12.45
C ARG A 8 -9.72 -18.41 12.54
N ASP A 9 -8.69 -19.12 12.12
CA ASP A 9 -7.41 -18.52 11.81
C ASP A 9 -7.44 -18.00 10.37
N LEU A 10 -7.21 -16.70 10.21
CA LEU A 10 -7.15 -16.02 8.93
C LEU A 10 -5.72 -15.59 8.59
N SER A 11 -4.74 -15.96 9.42
CA SER A 11 -3.35 -15.61 9.15
C SER A 11 -2.81 -16.30 7.89
N VAL A 12 -1.92 -15.62 7.18
CA VAL A 12 -1.26 -16.14 5.97
C VAL A 12 0.20 -15.72 5.92
N GLU A 13 1.02 -16.58 5.32
CA GLU A 13 2.40 -16.25 4.98
C GLU A 13 2.48 -15.83 3.51
N LEU A 14 2.89 -14.58 3.26
CA LEU A 14 3.00 -14.03 1.91
C LEU A 14 4.33 -13.30 1.73
N PHE A 15 5.15 -13.70 0.75
CA PHE A 15 6.49 -13.16 0.51
C PHE A 15 7.42 -13.20 1.74
N GLY A 16 7.28 -14.24 2.59
CA GLY A 16 8.03 -14.39 3.84
C GLY A 16 7.53 -13.49 4.97
N LEU A 17 6.29 -13.02 4.88
CA LEU A 17 5.64 -12.14 5.84
C LEU A 17 4.43 -12.84 6.46
N SER A 18 4.38 -12.83 7.79
CA SER A 18 3.19 -13.24 8.53
C SER A 18 2.18 -12.10 8.56
N LEU A 19 1.03 -12.30 7.92
CA LEU A 19 -0.08 -11.35 7.87
C LEU A 19 -1.25 -11.85 8.72
N PRO A 20 -1.93 -10.97 9.47
CA PRO A 20 -3.05 -11.37 10.33
C PRO A 20 -4.32 -11.77 9.56
N SER A 21 -4.38 -11.43 8.27
CA SER A 21 -5.56 -11.68 7.42
C SER A 21 -5.14 -11.84 5.94
N PRO A 22 -5.92 -12.56 5.11
CA PRO A 22 -5.60 -12.82 3.71
C PRO A 22 -6.12 -11.68 2.81
N VAL A 23 -6.07 -10.45 3.28
CA VAL A 23 -6.58 -9.27 2.55
C VAL A 23 -5.54 -8.16 2.54
N PHE A 24 -5.57 -7.35 1.49
CA PHE A 24 -4.75 -6.16 1.33
C PHE A 24 -5.54 -5.09 0.56
N MET A 25 -5.15 -3.83 0.72
CA MET A 25 -5.77 -2.73 -0.02
C MET A 25 -5.10 -2.59 -1.39
N ALA A 26 -5.91 -2.75 -2.44
CA ALA A 26 -5.48 -2.60 -3.82
C ALA A 26 -5.08 -1.14 -4.14
N PRO A 27 -4.14 -0.92 -5.09
CA PRO A 27 -3.72 0.41 -5.46
C PRO A 27 -4.83 1.12 -6.25
N ILE A 28 -5.38 2.20 -5.70
CA ILE A 28 -6.40 3.04 -6.36
C ILE A 28 -5.80 4.42 -6.64
N GLY A 29 -5.60 4.73 -7.92
CA GLY A 29 -4.99 6.00 -8.36
C GLY A 29 -5.87 7.25 -8.25
N VAL A 30 -7.06 7.13 -7.68
CA VAL A 30 -7.99 8.23 -7.44
C VAL A 30 -8.55 8.19 -6.02
N ILE A 31 -7.87 7.51 -5.09
CA ILE A 31 -8.39 7.35 -3.73
C ILE A 31 -8.42 8.69 -2.96
N GLY A 32 -7.56 9.64 -3.34
CA GLY A 32 -7.56 11.02 -2.83
C GLY A 32 -8.94 11.68 -2.90
N ILE A 33 -9.64 11.57 -4.04
CA ILE A 33 -10.96 12.19 -4.24
C ILE A 33 -12.10 11.47 -3.50
N CYS A 34 -11.85 10.27 -2.97
CA CYS A 34 -12.85 9.55 -2.19
C CYS A 34 -12.99 10.11 -0.77
N ALA A 35 -12.02 10.89 -0.30
CA ALA A 35 -12.10 11.63 0.95
C ALA A 35 -12.52 13.08 0.70
N GLN A 36 -13.37 13.63 1.56
CA GLN A 36 -13.93 14.99 1.42
C GLN A 36 -12.86 16.07 1.54
N ASP A 37 -11.78 15.79 2.26
CA ASP A 37 -10.62 16.67 2.40
C ASP A 37 -9.60 16.53 1.25
N GLY A 38 -9.84 15.60 0.32
CA GLY A 38 -8.92 15.31 -0.78
C GLY A 38 -7.69 14.50 -0.38
N HIS A 39 -7.56 14.07 0.88
CA HIS A 39 -6.37 13.38 1.43
C HIS A 39 -6.63 11.88 1.67
N GLY A 40 -7.30 11.24 0.72
CA GLY A 40 -7.64 9.83 0.80
C GLY A 40 -6.43 8.90 0.88
N ASP A 41 -5.26 9.29 0.35
CA ASP A 41 -4.03 8.49 0.46
C ASP A 41 -3.56 8.41 1.92
N LEU A 42 -3.49 9.56 2.60
CA LEU A 42 -3.14 9.61 4.03
C LEU A 42 -4.17 8.90 4.89
N ALA A 43 -5.47 9.09 4.62
CA ALA A 43 -6.53 8.41 5.35
C ALA A 43 -6.42 6.89 5.24
N THR A 44 -6.13 6.39 4.03
CA THR A 44 -5.97 4.95 3.77
C THR A 44 -4.69 4.41 4.41
N ALA A 45 -3.59 5.17 4.39
CA ALA A 45 -2.35 4.81 5.05
C ALA A 45 -2.51 4.67 6.57
N ARG A 46 -3.23 5.62 7.21
CA ARG A 46 -3.59 5.53 8.63
C ARG A 46 -4.49 4.34 8.93
N ALA A 47 -5.43 4.03 8.03
CA ALA A 47 -6.28 2.85 8.18
C ALA A 47 -5.47 1.56 8.09
N ALA A 48 -4.49 1.48 7.17
CA ALA A 48 -3.55 0.37 7.07
C ALA A 48 -2.81 0.17 8.39
N ALA A 49 -2.22 1.25 8.92
CA ALA A 49 -1.46 1.24 10.17
C ALA A 49 -2.28 0.76 11.37
N ARG A 50 -3.55 1.17 11.45
CA ARG A 50 -4.45 0.79 12.54
C ARG A 50 -4.98 -0.63 12.45
N THR A 51 -5.18 -1.14 11.24
CA THR A 51 -5.78 -2.47 11.02
C THR A 51 -4.75 -3.57 10.87
N GLY A 52 -3.50 -3.22 10.58
CA GLY A 52 -2.46 -4.17 10.18
C GLY A 52 -2.68 -4.76 8.78
N VAL A 53 -3.67 -4.27 8.02
CA VAL A 53 -3.93 -4.69 6.66
C VAL A 53 -2.94 -3.97 5.72
N PRO A 54 -2.12 -4.71 4.95
CA PRO A 54 -1.16 -4.09 4.05
C PRO A 54 -1.84 -3.21 2.99
N MET A 55 -1.20 -2.10 2.65
CA MET A 55 -1.63 -1.23 1.56
C MET A 55 -0.69 -1.34 0.36
N MET A 56 -1.25 -1.32 -0.85
CA MET A 56 -0.50 -1.06 -2.06
C MET A 56 -0.69 0.40 -2.49
N VAL A 57 0.38 1.19 -2.53
CA VAL A 57 0.33 2.60 -2.93
C VAL A 57 0.42 2.72 -4.45
N SER A 58 -0.36 3.62 -5.04
CA SER A 58 -0.39 3.88 -6.48
C SER A 58 0.64 4.93 -6.90
N THR A 59 1.09 4.89 -8.16
CA THR A 59 1.85 5.98 -8.78
C THR A 59 1.02 7.28 -8.87
N LEU A 60 -0.32 7.19 -8.88
CA LEU A 60 -1.23 8.32 -9.01
C LEU A 60 -1.78 8.79 -7.65
N THR A 61 -0.96 8.75 -6.61
CA THR A 61 -1.28 9.38 -5.33
C THR A 61 -1.37 10.90 -5.49
N VAL A 62 -2.30 11.52 -4.76
CA VAL A 62 -2.41 12.98 -4.64
C VAL A 62 -1.49 13.52 -3.56
N ASP A 63 -1.30 12.75 -2.49
CA ASP A 63 -0.38 13.10 -1.40
C ASP A 63 1.07 12.67 -1.72
N PRO A 64 2.08 13.47 -1.34
CA PRO A 64 3.48 13.09 -1.50
C PRO A 64 3.78 11.74 -0.85
N LEU A 65 4.51 10.88 -1.56
CA LEU A 65 4.81 9.53 -1.10
C LEU A 65 5.55 9.50 0.24
N GLU A 66 6.36 10.52 0.53
CA GLU A 66 7.05 10.69 1.81
C GLU A 66 6.08 10.89 2.98
N GLN A 67 4.99 11.63 2.75
CA GLN A 67 3.97 11.85 3.77
C GLN A 67 3.14 10.58 3.99
N VAL A 68 2.75 9.92 2.89
CA VAL A 68 2.05 8.63 2.94
C VAL A 68 2.91 7.57 3.62
N ALA A 69 4.21 7.50 3.30
CA ALA A 69 5.17 6.58 3.90
C ALA A 69 5.29 6.74 5.43
N ALA A 70 5.19 7.97 5.93
CA ALA A 70 5.29 8.26 7.36
C ALA A 70 4.08 7.74 8.16
N GLU A 71 2.91 7.62 7.54
CA GLU A 71 1.66 7.22 8.21
C GLU A 71 1.56 5.70 8.43
N PHE A 72 2.34 4.88 7.73
CA PHE A 72 2.22 3.42 7.81
C PHE A 72 2.80 2.79 9.09
N GLY A 73 3.63 3.51 9.85
CA GLY A 73 4.32 2.97 11.00
C GLY A 73 5.09 1.67 10.68
N ASP A 74 4.73 0.58 11.36
CA ASP A 74 5.30 -0.76 11.14
C ASP A 74 4.52 -1.59 10.10
N THR A 75 3.39 -1.08 9.60
CA THR A 75 2.58 -1.79 8.60
C THR A 75 3.29 -1.77 7.25
N ARG A 76 3.32 -2.93 6.61
CA ARG A 76 4.08 -3.13 5.36
C ARG A 76 3.32 -2.61 4.16
N VAL A 77 4.07 -2.07 3.20
CA VAL A 77 3.54 -1.37 2.02
C VAL A 77 4.23 -1.88 0.77
N SER A 78 3.44 -2.12 -0.27
CA SER A 78 3.93 -2.40 -1.62
C SER A 78 3.63 -1.22 -2.53
N PHE A 79 4.40 -1.03 -3.59
CA PHE A 79 4.22 0.07 -4.53
C PHE A 79 3.80 -0.44 -5.90
N SER A 80 2.75 0.16 -6.47
CA SER A 80 2.28 -0.12 -7.82
C SER A 80 2.78 0.96 -8.78
N CYS A 81 3.75 0.57 -9.61
CA CYS A 81 4.29 1.40 -10.68
C CYS A 81 3.45 1.30 -11.95
N ILE A 82 2.96 2.44 -12.44
CA ILE A 82 2.40 2.54 -13.79
C ILE A 82 3.55 2.85 -14.75
N HIS A 83 3.91 1.86 -15.57
CA HIS A 83 4.95 2.03 -16.57
C HIS A 83 4.47 2.96 -17.70
N ARG A 84 5.06 4.16 -17.78
CA ARG A 84 4.79 5.11 -18.87
C ARG A 84 5.75 4.84 -20.03
N ARG A 85 5.21 4.53 -21.22
CA ARG A 85 5.99 4.31 -22.46
C ARG A 85 6.83 5.53 -22.91
N ILE A 86 6.58 6.71 -22.34
CA ILE A 86 7.13 8.01 -22.79
C ILE A 86 8.30 8.51 -21.90
N GLY A 87 8.73 7.76 -20.88
CA GLY A 87 9.84 8.18 -20.03
C GLY A 87 10.73 7.02 -19.63
N ASN A 88 12.05 7.23 -19.64
CA ASN A 88 13.08 6.26 -19.31
C ASN A 88 13.12 5.92 -17.79
N TRP A 89 11.98 5.47 -17.24
CA TRP A 89 11.87 5.09 -15.83
C TRP A 89 12.45 3.68 -15.64
N PRO A 90 13.48 3.51 -14.80
CA PRO A 90 14.09 2.20 -14.60
C PRO A 90 13.08 1.25 -13.92
N PRO A 91 12.96 -0.01 -14.39
CA PRO A 91 12.01 -0.99 -13.88
C PRO A 91 12.21 -1.35 -12.39
N ALA A 92 13.33 -0.95 -11.78
CA ALA A 92 13.67 -1.20 -10.39
C ALA A 92 12.79 -0.47 -9.36
N LEU A 93 12.08 0.60 -9.76
CA LEU A 93 11.18 1.33 -8.85
C LEU A 93 9.87 0.56 -8.58
N CYS A 94 9.54 -0.44 -9.40
CA CYS A 94 8.30 -1.22 -9.33
C CYS A 94 8.22 -2.17 -8.13
N ILE A 95 9.34 -2.46 -7.45
CA ILE A 95 9.41 -3.40 -6.33
C ILE A 95 10.38 -2.82 -5.29
N ALA A 96 9.97 -1.75 -4.59
CA ALA A 96 10.77 -1.16 -3.51
C ALA A 96 10.23 -1.59 -2.13
N PRO A 97 10.98 -2.37 -1.33
CA PRO A 97 10.68 -2.57 0.08
C PRO A 97 11.03 -1.27 0.84
N LYS A 98 9.99 -0.50 1.19
CA LYS A 98 10.03 0.91 1.64
C LYS A 98 10.64 1.85 0.59
N PRO A 99 9.95 2.93 0.18
CA PRO A 99 10.54 3.93 -0.69
C PRO A 99 11.64 4.65 0.10
N ARG A 100 12.89 4.20 0.00
CA ARG A 100 14.00 5.14 0.10
C ARG A 100 13.90 6.02 -1.12
N ALA A 101 13.67 7.31 -0.88
CA ALA A 101 13.77 8.38 -1.86
C ALA A 101 15.11 8.30 -2.59
N THR A 102 15.20 7.48 -3.64
CA THR A 102 16.20 7.65 -4.68
C THR A 102 15.79 8.88 -5.45
N ARG A 103 16.30 10.00 -4.95
CA ARG A 103 16.44 11.33 -5.56
C ARG A 103 16.32 11.28 -7.09
N ALA A 104 15.10 11.24 -7.60
CA ALA A 104 14.79 11.73 -8.93
C ALA A 104 14.77 13.24 -8.76
N SER A 105 15.85 13.88 -9.18
CA SER A 105 15.94 15.32 -9.33
C SER A 105 14.71 15.84 -10.06
N TRP A 106 14.00 16.76 -9.41
CA TRP A 106 13.22 17.79 -10.10
C TRP A 106 14.10 18.54 -11.10
#